data_AF-A0A535K3T8-F1
#
_entry.id   AF-A0A535K3T8-F1
#
_cell.length_a   1.000
_cell.length_b   1.000
_cell.length_c   1.000
_cell.angle_alpha   90.00
_cell.angle_beta   90.00
_cell.angle_gamma   90.00
#
_symmetry.space_group_name_H-M   'P 1'
#
loop_
_entity.id
_entity.type
_entity.pdbx_description
1 polymer ?
#
loop_
_entity_poly.entity_id
_entity_poly.type
_entity_poly.pdbx_seq_one_letter_code
_entity_poly.pdbx_strand_id
1 'polypeptide(L)'
;MKRACFYLRLFPGTEAEYDRRHAAIWADQQSAIRDAGISNMSGFRRGTDVWYYAECQPDRKTAFAKLGASKANATWNDSFGPIIAELTQADGERIWFEEIFHANGGGASPFERGLFALVVHPDRLAEYDRRHAEPWPEMMRALDEAGFHNYTGFRRGSQVVYYGEFHPDMATATGAIGATDVNRRWNISFVGIITTITDASGNLLTAREVFHQD
;
A
#
# COMPACT_ATOMS: atom_id res chain seq x y z
N MET A 1 -0.26 -6.73 -15.23
CA MET A 1 -1.18 -5.70 -14.71
C MET A 1 -0.36 -4.53 -14.18
N LYS A 2 -0.94 -3.34 -14.01
CA LYS A 2 -0.24 -2.16 -13.45
C LYS A 2 -0.69 -1.98 -12.00
N ARG A 3 0.26 -1.86 -11.08
CA ARG A 3 -0.04 -1.70 -9.66
C ARG A 3 -0.45 -0.26 -9.39
N ALA A 4 -1.35 -0.08 -8.44
CA ALA A 4 -1.88 1.20 -8.06
C ALA A 4 -1.99 1.27 -6.55
N CYS A 5 -1.68 2.44 -6.00
CA CYS A 5 -1.92 2.73 -4.60
C CYS A 5 -2.69 4.04 -4.47
N PHE A 6 -3.79 4.02 -3.73
CA PHE A 6 -4.55 5.23 -3.40
C PHE A 6 -4.85 5.31 -1.92
N TYR A 7 -5.21 6.51 -1.48
CA TYR A 7 -5.40 6.86 -0.09
C TYR A 7 -6.79 7.43 0.16
N LEU A 8 -7.28 7.22 1.38
CA LEU A 8 -8.41 7.95 1.95
C LEU A 8 -8.20 8.18 3.44
N ARG A 9 -8.88 9.20 3.98
CA ARG A 9 -8.95 9.50 5.42
C ARG A 9 -10.38 9.34 5.92
N LEU A 10 -10.52 8.69 7.07
CA LEU A 10 -11.78 8.55 7.78
C LEU A 10 -12.03 9.75 8.70
N PHE A 11 -13.30 9.99 9.03
CA PHE A 11 -13.62 10.84 10.19
C PHE A 11 -13.14 10.13 11.48
N PRO A 12 -12.58 10.87 12.45
CA PRO A 12 -12.23 10.27 13.74
C PRO A 12 -13.45 9.63 14.42
N GLY A 13 -13.30 8.40 14.92
CA GLY A 13 -14.36 7.65 15.58
C GLY A 13 -15.20 6.75 14.66
N THR A 14 -14.99 6.80 13.33
CA THR A 14 -15.74 5.96 12.38
C THR A 14 -14.97 4.72 11.92
N GLU A 15 -13.81 4.43 12.50
CA GLU A 15 -12.91 3.34 12.11
C GLU A 15 -13.57 1.96 12.23
N ALA A 16 -14.27 1.70 13.33
CA ALA A 16 -14.94 0.42 13.55
C ALA A 16 -16.12 0.19 12.58
N GLU A 17 -16.83 1.26 12.22
CA GLU A 17 -17.87 1.23 11.19
C GLU A 17 -17.27 0.91 9.82
N TYR A 18 -16.17 1.57 9.48
CA TYR A 18 -15.46 1.34 8.23
C TYR A 18 -15.01 -0.12 8.10
N ASP A 19 -14.38 -0.67 9.13
CA ASP A 19 -13.93 -2.06 9.15
C ASP A 19 -15.09 -3.05 8.97
N ARG A 20 -16.22 -2.81 9.66
CA ARG A 20 -17.39 -3.69 9.56
C ARG A 20 -17.96 -3.73 8.14
N ARG A 21 -18.02 -2.58 7.46
CA ARG A 21 -18.49 -2.53 6.06
C ARG A 21 -17.54 -3.25 5.11
N HIS A 22 -16.24 -3.15 5.36
CA HIS A 22 -15.21 -3.81 4.56
C HIS A 22 -15.09 -5.31 4.79
N ALA A 23 -15.50 -5.81 5.97
CA ALA A 23 -15.64 -7.24 6.24
C ALA A 23 -16.79 -7.90 5.46
N ALA A 24 -17.74 -7.11 4.94
CA ALA A 24 -18.93 -7.60 4.23
C ALA A 24 -19.26 -6.72 3.01
N ILE A 25 -18.29 -6.57 2.09
CA ILE A 25 -18.51 -5.81 0.85
C ILE A 25 -19.63 -6.46 0.04
N TRP A 26 -20.56 -5.63 -0.44
CA TRP A 26 -21.70 -6.08 -1.23
C TRP A 26 -21.24 -6.84 -2.49
N ALA A 27 -21.90 -7.96 -2.81
CA ALA A 27 -21.52 -8.80 -3.95
C ALA A 27 -21.45 -8.02 -5.28
N ASP A 28 -22.39 -7.10 -5.48
CA ASP A 28 -22.49 -6.22 -6.64
C ASP A 28 -21.26 -5.30 -6.75
N GLN A 29 -20.75 -4.80 -5.62
CA GLN A 29 -19.54 -3.99 -5.58
C GLN A 29 -18.31 -4.84 -5.91
N GLN A 30 -18.22 -6.06 -5.36
CA GLN A 30 -17.12 -6.97 -5.68
C GLN A 30 -17.08 -7.32 -7.18
N SER A 31 -18.26 -7.58 -7.77
CA SER A 31 -18.38 -7.81 -9.21
C SER A 31 -18.00 -6.57 -10.02
N ALA A 32 -18.42 -5.37 -9.61
CA ALA A 32 -18.03 -4.14 -10.28
C ALA A 32 -16.50 -3.90 -10.27
N ILE A 33 -15.81 -4.25 -9.17
CA ILE A 33 -14.35 -4.20 -9.08
C ILE A 33 -13.70 -5.16 -10.09
N ARG A 34 -14.13 -6.43 -10.13
CA ARG A 34 -13.61 -7.42 -11.09
C ARG A 34 -13.89 -7.01 -12.54
N ASP A 35 -15.12 -6.62 -12.84
CA ASP A 35 -15.54 -6.21 -14.18
C ASP A 35 -14.77 -4.97 -14.65
N ALA A 36 -14.37 -4.10 -13.72
CA ALA A 36 -13.52 -2.94 -14.01
C ALA A 36 -12.09 -3.29 -14.41
N GLY A 37 -11.66 -4.55 -14.22
CA GLY A 37 -10.28 -4.99 -14.46
C GLY A 37 -9.36 -4.70 -13.28
N ILE A 38 -9.90 -4.70 -12.06
CA ILE A 38 -9.16 -4.53 -10.81
C ILE A 38 -9.09 -5.89 -10.10
N SER A 39 -7.90 -6.30 -9.70
CA SER A 39 -7.62 -7.55 -9.00
C SER A 39 -6.60 -7.34 -7.87
N ASN A 40 -6.40 -8.35 -7.02
CA ASN A 40 -5.49 -8.31 -5.86
C ASN A 40 -5.64 -7.00 -5.06
N MET A 41 -6.89 -6.60 -4.82
CA MET A 41 -7.22 -5.33 -4.17
C MET A 41 -7.27 -5.54 -2.66
N SER A 42 -6.40 -4.83 -1.93
CA SER A 42 -6.31 -4.93 -0.48
C SER A 42 -6.36 -3.56 0.15
N GLY A 43 -7.13 -3.41 1.24
CA GLY A 43 -7.24 -2.18 2.02
C GLY A 43 -6.54 -2.31 3.37
N PHE A 44 -5.72 -1.33 3.73
CA PHE A 44 -4.92 -1.30 4.95
C PHE A 44 -5.20 -0.04 5.75
N ARG A 45 -5.50 -0.19 7.04
CA ARG A 45 -5.86 0.92 7.93
C ARG A 45 -4.88 1.10 9.08
N ARG A 46 -4.54 2.36 9.34
CA ARG A 46 -3.82 2.81 10.55
C ARG A 46 -4.53 4.03 11.13
N GLY A 47 -5.28 3.86 12.22
CA GLY A 47 -6.13 4.93 12.74
C GLY A 47 -7.16 5.36 11.68
N THR A 48 -7.19 6.66 11.36
CA THR A 48 -8.04 7.24 10.31
C THR A 48 -7.43 7.15 8.91
N ASP A 49 -6.16 6.78 8.78
CA ASP A 49 -5.49 6.66 7.48
C ASP A 49 -5.78 5.29 6.86
N VAL A 50 -6.16 5.28 5.59
CA VAL A 50 -6.38 4.05 4.83
C VAL A 50 -5.68 4.13 3.48
N TRP A 51 -4.96 3.07 3.15
CA TRP A 51 -4.35 2.87 1.84
C TRP A 51 -4.93 1.64 1.18
N TYR A 52 -5.08 1.70 -0.13
CA TYR A 52 -5.40 0.55 -0.94
C TYR A 52 -4.26 0.23 -1.87
N TYR A 53 -3.93 -1.05 -1.98
CA TYR A 53 -3.17 -1.63 -3.08
C TYR A 53 -4.15 -2.30 -4.04
N ALA A 54 -3.87 -2.22 -5.35
CA ALA A 54 -4.62 -2.94 -6.37
C ALA A 54 -3.78 -3.17 -7.62
N GLU A 55 -4.12 -4.20 -8.38
CA GLU A 55 -3.58 -4.47 -9.71
C GLU A 55 -4.65 -4.17 -10.77
N CYS A 56 -4.29 -3.37 -11.77
CA CYS A 56 -5.24 -2.85 -12.76
C CYS A 56 -4.86 -3.29 -14.18
N GLN A 57 -5.88 -3.60 -14.99
CA GLN A 57 -5.74 -3.86 -16.42
C GLN A 57 -6.69 -2.95 -17.23
N PRO A 58 -6.18 -2.25 -18.27
CA PRO A 58 -4.78 -2.13 -18.67
C PRO A 58 -3.94 -1.25 -17.72
N ASP A 59 -4.57 -0.32 -17.02
CA ASP A 59 -3.95 0.66 -16.14
C ASP A 59 -4.98 1.20 -15.13
N ARG A 60 -4.49 1.91 -14.09
CA ARG A 60 -5.35 2.47 -13.04
C ARG A 60 -6.38 3.47 -13.58
N LYS A 61 -6.04 4.27 -14.59
CA LYS A 61 -6.93 5.31 -15.12
C LYS A 61 -8.14 4.66 -15.79
N THR A 62 -7.90 3.69 -16.65
CA THR A 62 -8.94 2.96 -17.38
C THR A 62 -9.81 2.14 -16.42
N ALA A 63 -9.18 1.40 -15.50
CA ALA A 63 -9.91 0.53 -14.57
C ALA A 63 -10.77 1.33 -13.59
N PHE A 64 -10.23 2.37 -12.95
CA PHE A 64 -11.00 3.18 -12.00
C PHE A 64 -12.03 4.08 -12.68
N ALA A 65 -11.83 4.49 -13.94
CA ALA A 65 -12.89 5.15 -14.72
C ALA A 65 -14.08 4.20 -14.96
N LYS A 66 -13.81 2.94 -15.31
CA LYS A 66 -14.86 1.92 -15.49
C LYS A 66 -15.58 1.61 -14.17
N LEU A 67 -14.85 1.46 -13.07
CA LEU A 67 -15.44 1.27 -11.74
C LEU A 67 -16.31 2.48 -11.35
N GLY A 68 -15.81 3.69 -11.58
CA GLY A 68 -16.51 4.96 -11.30
C GLY A 68 -17.83 5.12 -12.06
N ALA A 69 -17.95 4.54 -13.26
CA ALA A 69 -19.17 4.56 -14.06
C ALA A 69 -20.23 3.53 -13.60
N SER A 70 -19.92 2.65 -12.64
CA SER A 70 -20.84 1.60 -12.20
C SER A 70 -21.83 2.10 -11.13
N LYS A 71 -23.10 1.68 -11.24
CA LYS A 71 -24.15 2.00 -10.27
C LYS A 71 -23.84 1.42 -8.88
N ALA A 72 -23.27 0.21 -8.83
CA ALA A 72 -22.88 -0.43 -7.58
C ALA A 72 -21.85 0.42 -6.83
N ASN A 73 -20.82 0.90 -7.52
CA ASN A 73 -19.79 1.75 -6.93
C ASN A 73 -20.31 3.13 -6.51
N ALA A 74 -21.23 3.73 -7.28
CA ALA A 74 -21.89 4.97 -6.86
C ALA A 74 -22.66 4.76 -5.54
N THR A 75 -23.45 3.68 -5.45
CA THR A 75 -24.24 3.36 -4.24
C THR A 75 -23.34 3.06 -3.04
N TRP A 76 -22.25 2.32 -3.27
CA TRP A 76 -21.24 2.02 -2.26
C TRP A 76 -20.60 3.30 -1.73
N ASN A 77 -20.11 4.16 -2.62
CA ASN A 77 -19.45 5.42 -2.25
C ASN A 77 -20.38 6.39 -1.52
N ASP A 78 -21.63 6.54 -1.97
CA ASP A 78 -22.62 7.40 -1.31
C ASP A 78 -22.86 6.98 0.14
N SER A 79 -22.81 5.66 0.42
CA SER A 79 -22.98 5.14 1.79
C SER A 79 -21.88 5.62 2.76
N PHE A 80 -20.70 6.01 2.25
CA PHE A 80 -19.55 6.44 3.07
C PHE A 80 -19.52 7.93 3.40
N GLY A 81 -20.49 8.74 2.96
CA GLY A 81 -20.55 10.16 3.30
C GLY A 81 -20.33 10.47 4.79
N PRO A 82 -20.89 9.70 5.75
CA PRO A 82 -20.66 9.89 7.19
C PRO A 82 -19.34 9.32 7.73
N ILE A 83 -18.52 8.66 6.91
CA ILE A 83 -17.36 7.84 7.34
C ILE A 83 -16.07 8.33 6.72
N ILE A 84 -16.06 8.65 5.43
CA ILE A 84 -14.86 9.07 4.70
C ILE A 84 -14.81 10.60 4.70
N ALA A 85 -13.78 11.15 5.34
CA ALA A 85 -13.51 12.58 5.40
C ALA A 85 -12.80 13.08 4.14
N GLU A 86 -11.90 12.27 3.58
CA GLU A 86 -11.08 12.65 2.43
C GLU A 86 -10.85 11.43 1.52
N LEU A 87 -11.18 11.55 0.22
CA LEU A 87 -10.94 10.50 -0.79
C LEU A 87 -10.29 11.06 -2.05
N THR A 88 -10.56 12.33 -2.31
CA THR A 88 -10.15 13.05 -3.51
C THR A 88 -9.40 14.32 -3.11
N GLN A 89 -8.56 14.78 -4.01
CA GLN A 89 -7.97 16.10 -4.00
C GLN A 89 -9.04 17.17 -4.29
N ALA A 90 -8.65 18.44 -4.21
CA ALA A 90 -9.55 19.57 -4.43
C ALA A 90 -10.16 19.62 -5.85
N ASP A 91 -9.49 19.01 -6.83
CA ASP A 91 -9.96 18.88 -8.22
C ASP A 91 -10.89 17.66 -8.44
N GLY A 92 -11.18 16.89 -7.39
CA GLY A 92 -11.99 15.68 -7.46
C GLY A 92 -11.23 14.43 -7.89
N GLU A 93 -9.93 14.53 -8.22
CA GLU A 93 -9.12 13.36 -8.52
C GLU A 93 -8.81 12.56 -7.26
N ARG A 94 -8.77 11.24 -7.39
CA ARG A 94 -8.41 10.36 -6.26
C ARG A 94 -7.00 10.65 -5.75
N ILE A 95 -6.77 10.47 -4.45
CA ILE A 95 -5.45 10.68 -3.85
C ILE A 95 -4.55 9.49 -4.16
N TRP A 96 -3.77 9.61 -5.24
CA TRP A 96 -2.84 8.57 -5.70
C TRP A 96 -1.46 8.67 -5.05
N PHE A 97 -0.81 7.52 -4.92
CA PHE A 97 0.62 7.39 -4.68
C PHE A 97 1.26 6.80 -5.94
N GLU A 98 2.43 7.31 -6.32
CA GLU A 98 3.18 6.85 -7.50
C GLU A 98 4.08 5.67 -7.13
N GLU A 99 4.09 4.62 -7.96
CA GLU A 99 5.01 3.50 -7.82
C GLU A 99 6.45 3.98 -8.05
N ILE A 100 7.32 3.71 -7.09
CA ILE A 100 8.74 4.10 -7.14
C ILE A 100 9.69 2.90 -7.11
N PHE A 101 9.19 1.73 -6.74
CA PHE A 101 9.97 0.52 -6.56
C PHE A 101 9.07 -0.71 -6.64
N HIS A 102 9.56 -1.79 -7.22
CA HIS A 102 8.90 -3.09 -7.20
C HIS A 102 9.93 -4.23 -7.18
N ALA A 103 9.70 -5.20 -6.32
CA ALA A 103 10.43 -6.46 -6.24
C ALA A 103 9.43 -7.61 -6.24
N ASN A 104 9.67 -8.61 -7.09
CA ASN A 104 8.87 -9.82 -7.12
C ASN A 104 9.77 -11.03 -6.79
N GLY A 105 9.97 -11.29 -5.50
CA GLY A 105 10.70 -12.47 -5.02
C GLY A 105 9.92 -13.77 -5.18
N GLY A 106 10.55 -14.90 -4.87
CA GLY A 106 10.13 -16.28 -5.09
C GLY A 106 9.71 -17.01 -3.82
N GLY A 107 9.00 -16.35 -2.90
CA GLY A 107 8.34 -17.03 -1.80
C GLY A 107 7.30 -18.05 -2.28
N ALA A 108 7.12 -19.14 -1.53
CA ALA A 108 6.04 -20.08 -1.78
C ALA A 108 4.78 -19.61 -1.05
N SER A 109 3.62 -19.66 -1.71
CA SER A 109 2.33 -19.46 -1.02
C SER A 109 2.15 -20.48 0.12
N PRO A 110 1.46 -20.14 1.23
CA PRO A 110 0.67 -18.93 1.48
C PRO A 110 1.50 -17.69 1.85
N PHE A 111 0.91 -16.51 1.62
CA PHE A 111 1.45 -15.20 1.99
C PHE A 111 0.55 -14.49 2.99
N GLU A 112 1.17 -13.73 3.91
CA GLU A 112 0.52 -12.66 4.66
C GLU A 112 0.69 -11.34 3.91
N ARG A 113 -0.39 -10.57 3.71
CA ARG A 113 -0.31 -9.22 3.13
C ARG A 113 -0.07 -8.19 4.22
N GLY A 114 0.88 -7.30 3.98
CA GLY A 114 1.23 -6.23 4.91
C GLY A 114 1.45 -4.90 4.22
N LEU A 115 1.22 -3.83 4.98
CA LEU A 115 1.57 -2.47 4.58
C LEU A 115 2.27 -1.74 5.71
N PHE A 116 3.34 -1.01 5.39
CA PHE A 116 3.97 -0.10 6.34
C PHE A 116 4.27 1.26 5.70
N ALA A 117 4.33 2.29 6.54
CA ALA A 117 4.45 3.68 6.14
C ALA A 117 5.77 4.30 6.64
N LEU A 118 6.29 5.26 5.88
CA LEU A 118 7.41 6.09 6.29
C LEU A 118 7.26 7.52 5.75
N VAL A 119 8.06 8.43 6.31
CA VAL A 119 8.13 9.83 5.90
C VAL A 119 9.54 10.15 5.44
N VAL A 120 9.64 10.78 4.28
CA VAL A 120 10.88 11.26 3.66
C VAL A 120 10.97 12.77 3.81
N HIS A 121 12.17 13.26 4.09
CA HIS A 121 12.46 14.70 4.14
C HIS A 121 12.07 15.36 2.80
N PRO A 122 11.29 16.46 2.82
CA PRO A 122 10.75 17.07 1.60
C PRO A 122 11.83 17.53 0.61
N ASP A 123 13.00 17.95 1.10
CA ASP A 123 14.12 18.35 0.23
C ASP A 123 14.98 17.18 -0.30
N ARG A 124 14.61 15.94 0.03
CA ARG A 124 15.39 14.73 -0.34
C ARG A 124 14.60 13.74 -1.20
N LEU A 125 13.41 14.10 -1.67
CA LEU A 125 12.54 13.22 -2.46
C LEU A 125 13.23 12.67 -3.72
N ALA A 126 13.91 13.53 -4.48
CA ALA A 126 14.62 13.10 -5.69
C ALA A 126 15.78 12.14 -5.40
N GLU A 127 16.42 12.27 -4.23
CA GLU A 127 17.47 11.33 -3.81
C GLU A 127 16.86 9.99 -3.40
N TYR A 128 15.74 10.02 -2.68
CA TYR A 128 14.98 8.84 -2.31
C TYR A 128 14.54 8.03 -3.54
N ASP A 129 13.98 8.70 -4.55
CA ASP A 129 13.50 8.05 -5.78
C ASP A 129 14.65 7.42 -6.57
N ARG A 130 15.78 8.14 -6.73
CA ARG A 130 16.94 7.62 -7.48
C ARG A 130 17.47 6.30 -6.92
N ARG A 131 17.50 6.17 -5.59
CA ARG A 131 17.96 4.94 -4.95
C ARG A 131 16.98 3.78 -5.16
N HIS A 132 15.69 4.08 -5.24
CA HIS A 132 14.64 3.09 -5.52
C HIS A 132 14.53 2.70 -6.99
N ALA A 133 14.98 3.57 -7.91
CA ALA A 133 15.07 3.25 -9.34
C ALA A 133 16.19 2.24 -9.65
N GLU A 134 17.27 2.25 -8.87
CA GLU A 134 18.44 1.37 -9.04
C GLU A 134 18.80 0.67 -7.70
N PRO A 135 17.93 -0.20 -7.19
CA PRO A 135 18.19 -0.89 -5.93
C PRO A 135 19.40 -1.82 -6.07
N TRP A 136 20.19 -1.95 -4.99
CA TRP A 136 21.37 -2.80 -5.02
C TRP A 136 20.99 -4.26 -5.34
N PRO A 137 21.67 -4.95 -6.28
CA PRO A 137 21.32 -6.33 -6.64
C PRO A 137 21.33 -7.31 -5.46
N GLU A 138 22.22 -7.08 -4.49
CA GLU A 138 22.29 -7.81 -3.22
C GLU A 138 21.10 -7.55 -2.28
N MET A 139 20.52 -6.34 -2.29
CA MET A 139 19.30 -6.05 -1.54
C MET A 139 18.12 -6.82 -2.15
N MET A 140 18.03 -6.86 -3.48
CA MET A 140 16.98 -7.61 -4.18
C MET A 140 17.04 -9.12 -3.87
N ARG A 141 18.25 -9.70 -3.85
CA ARG A 141 18.45 -11.10 -3.42
C ARG A 141 18.07 -11.31 -1.96
N ALA A 142 18.46 -10.39 -1.07
CA ALA A 142 18.14 -10.51 0.35
C ALA A 142 16.62 -10.41 0.61
N LEU A 143 15.89 -9.57 -0.13
CA LEU A 143 14.42 -9.50 -0.05
C LEU A 143 13.78 -10.83 -0.50
N ASP A 144 14.27 -11.39 -1.60
CA ASP A 144 13.83 -12.70 -2.12
C ASP A 144 14.06 -13.82 -1.09
N GLU A 145 15.30 -13.97 -0.61
CA GLU A 145 15.68 -14.96 0.41
C GLU A 145 14.95 -14.78 1.75
N ALA A 146 14.58 -13.55 2.10
CA ALA A 146 13.81 -13.24 3.30
C ALA A 146 12.30 -13.51 3.14
N GLY A 147 11.82 -13.86 1.95
CA GLY A 147 10.41 -14.20 1.72
C GLY A 147 9.51 -13.03 1.35
N PHE A 148 10.05 -11.94 0.80
CA PHE A 148 9.27 -10.83 0.25
C PHE A 148 8.78 -11.15 -1.17
N HIS A 149 7.48 -11.04 -1.39
CA HIS A 149 6.80 -11.19 -2.67
C HIS A 149 5.93 -9.96 -2.96
N ASN A 150 5.71 -9.66 -4.25
CA ASN A 150 4.91 -8.51 -4.71
C ASN A 150 5.22 -7.17 -3.99
N TYR A 151 6.47 -6.99 -3.57
CA TYR A 151 6.87 -5.93 -2.65
C TYR A 151 7.06 -4.62 -3.40
N THR A 152 6.18 -3.66 -3.16
CA THR A 152 6.03 -2.46 -3.98
C THR A 152 6.00 -1.21 -3.11
N GLY A 153 6.87 -0.25 -3.44
CA GLY A 153 6.93 1.06 -2.79
C GLY A 153 6.15 2.10 -3.57
N PHE A 154 5.31 2.87 -2.88
CA PHE A 154 4.52 3.97 -3.44
C PHE A 154 4.75 5.26 -2.67
N ARG A 155 4.80 6.41 -3.36
CA ARG A 155 5.06 7.71 -2.73
C ARG A 155 4.08 8.80 -3.18
N ARG A 156 3.70 9.65 -2.23
CA ARG A 156 3.02 10.92 -2.46
C ARG A 156 3.67 12.02 -1.62
N GLY A 157 4.39 12.93 -2.29
CA GLY A 157 5.20 13.93 -1.59
C GLY A 157 6.19 13.26 -0.64
N SER A 158 6.16 13.65 0.64
CA SER A 158 6.96 13.04 1.71
C SER A 158 6.43 11.72 2.25
N GLN A 159 5.17 11.35 1.96
CA GLN A 159 4.60 10.10 2.48
C GLN A 159 4.95 8.95 1.55
N VAL A 160 5.45 7.86 2.12
CA VAL A 160 5.73 6.61 1.40
C VAL A 160 5.01 5.48 2.11
N VAL A 161 4.47 4.54 1.33
CA VAL A 161 3.95 3.27 1.82
C VAL A 161 4.55 2.12 1.01
N TYR A 162 4.79 1.01 1.69
CA TYR A 162 5.17 -0.24 1.05
C TYR A 162 4.08 -1.26 1.26
N TYR A 163 3.60 -1.84 0.17
CA TYR A 163 2.82 -3.07 0.18
C TYR A 163 3.75 -4.26 -0.02
N GLY A 164 3.47 -5.39 0.62
CA GLY A 164 4.14 -6.65 0.34
C GLY A 164 3.30 -7.86 0.72
N GLU A 165 3.64 -8.99 0.09
CA GLU A 165 3.16 -10.32 0.39
C GLU A 165 4.32 -11.11 1.00
N PHE A 166 4.18 -11.60 2.22
CA PHE A 166 5.30 -12.10 3.03
C PHE A 166 5.13 -13.58 3.34
N HIS A 167 6.20 -14.36 3.17
CA HIS A 167 6.24 -15.78 3.52
C HIS A 167 7.32 -16.06 4.58
N PRO A 168 7.03 -16.86 5.63
CA PRO A 168 5.71 -17.42 5.99
C PRO A 168 4.73 -16.39 6.56
N ASP A 169 5.25 -15.27 7.06
CA ASP A 169 4.51 -14.15 7.64
C ASP A 169 5.40 -12.88 7.61
N MET A 170 4.80 -11.72 7.82
CA MET A 170 5.49 -10.43 7.77
C MET A 170 6.56 -10.33 8.87
N ALA A 171 6.29 -10.85 10.06
CA ALA A 171 7.22 -10.77 11.19
C ALA A 171 8.52 -11.54 10.92
N THR A 172 8.40 -12.75 10.38
CA THR A 172 9.52 -13.63 10.02
C THR A 172 10.32 -13.01 8.88
N ALA A 173 9.65 -12.54 7.82
CA ALA A 173 10.32 -11.94 6.67
C ALA A 173 11.07 -10.66 7.04
N THR A 174 10.41 -9.76 7.79
CA THR A 174 11.04 -8.51 8.26
C THR A 174 12.19 -8.76 9.23
N GLY A 175 12.10 -9.80 10.07
CA GLY A 175 13.20 -10.26 10.91
C GLY A 175 14.40 -10.77 10.09
N ALA A 176 14.16 -11.57 9.06
CA ALA A 176 15.19 -12.14 8.20
C ALA A 176 15.95 -11.05 7.42
N ILE A 177 15.26 -10.14 6.74
CA ILE A 177 15.92 -9.02 6.04
C ILE A 177 16.64 -8.10 7.04
N GLY A 178 16.05 -7.90 8.22
CA GLY A 178 16.59 -7.12 9.33
C GLY A 178 17.98 -7.57 9.79
N ALA A 179 18.25 -8.87 9.74
CA ALA A 179 19.51 -9.47 10.15
C ALA A 179 20.64 -9.38 9.12
N THR A 180 20.37 -8.91 7.89
CA THR A 180 21.37 -8.88 6.81
C THR A 180 22.27 -7.64 6.87
N ASP A 181 23.54 -7.79 6.47
CA ASP A 181 24.46 -6.65 6.37
C ASP A 181 24.03 -5.66 5.27
N VAL A 182 23.44 -6.16 4.18
CA VAL A 182 22.94 -5.31 3.10
C VAL A 182 21.81 -4.40 3.58
N ASN A 183 20.87 -4.90 4.39
CA ASN A 183 19.82 -4.08 4.99
C ASN A 183 20.38 -3.02 5.94
N ARG A 184 21.38 -3.37 6.76
CA ARG A 184 22.07 -2.41 7.62
C ARG A 184 22.70 -1.28 6.81
N ARG A 185 23.44 -1.58 5.73
CA ARG A 185 24.07 -0.58 4.86
C ARG A 185 23.03 0.26 4.11
N TRP A 186 21.95 -0.36 3.65
CA TRP A 186 20.85 0.33 2.99
C TRP A 186 20.21 1.35 3.92
N ASN A 187 19.90 0.95 5.16
CA ASN A 187 19.34 1.85 6.18
C ASN A 187 20.29 3.00 6.52
N ILE A 188 21.60 2.73 6.65
CA ILE A 188 22.62 3.79 6.85
C ILE A 188 22.60 4.78 5.69
N SER A 189 22.42 4.32 4.46
CA SER A 189 22.35 5.22 3.32
C SER A 189 21.21 6.24 3.50
N PHE A 190 20.07 5.86 4.07
CA PHE A 190 18.89 6.72 4.24
C PHE A 190 18.95 7.67 5.46
N VAL A 191 20.04 7.69 6.22
CA VAL A 191 20.24 8.65 7.30
C VAL A 191 20.15 10.07 6.74
N GLY A 192 19.27 10.89 7.34
CA GLY A 192 18.98 12.26 6.87
C GLY A 192 18.03 12.35 5.67
N ILE A 193 17.52 11.23 5.17
CA ILE A 193 16.50 11.17 4.11
C ILE A 193 15.18 10.68 4.68
N ILE A 194 15.15 9.54 5.38
CA ILE A 194 13.96 9.05 6.06
C ILE A 194 13.90 9.70 7.44
N THR A 195 12.81 10.40 7.73
CA THR A 195 12.60 11.11 9.00
C THR A 195 11.75 10.32 9.98
N THR A 196 10.89 9.44 9.47
CA THR A 196 9.98 8.62 10.30
C THR A 196 9.76 7.27 9.64
N ILE A 197 9.96 6.18 10.37
CA ILE A 197 9.63 4.81 9.92
C ILE A 197 9.16 3.93 11.09
N THR A 198 9.48 4.31 12.31
CA THR A 198 9.02 3.65 13.54
C THR A 198 8.13 4.55 14.39
N ASP A 199 7.33 3.93 15.24
CA ASP A 199 6.65 4.61 16.35
C ASP A 199 7.62 4.94 17.50
N ALA A 200 7.09 5.55 18.57
CA ALA A 200 7.86 5.92 19.75
C ALA A 200 8.49 4.72 20.49
N SER A 201 7.99 3.50 20.24
CA SER A 201 8.50 2.26 20.82
C SER A 201 9.52 1.56 19.92
N GLY A 202 9.82 2.12 18.74
CA GLY A 202 10.75 1.54 17.77
C GLY A 202 10.12 0.49 16.85
N ASN A 203 8.79 0.31 16.88
CA ASN A 203 8.11 -0.62 15.98
C ASN A 203 7.84 0.04 14.63
N LEU A 204 7.93 -0.72 13.53
CA LEU A 204 7.54 -0.23 12.21
C LEU A 204 6.11 0.33 12.21
N LEU A 205 5.89 1.41 11.48
CA LEU A 205 4.55 1.98 11.30
C LEU A 205 3.74 1.13 10.33
N THR A 206 3.16 0.03 10.82
CA THR A 206 2.33 -0.88 10.04
C THR A 206 0.87 -0.42 9.96
N ALA A 207 0.16 -0.88 8.93
CA ALA A 207 -1.28 -0.73 8.77
C ALA A 207 -1.92 -2.11 8.65
N ARG A 208 -3.04 -2.30 9.35
CA ARG A 208 -3.76 -3.59 9.43
C ARG A 208 -4.56 -3.81 8.15
N GLU A 209 -4.50 -5.00 7.56
CA GLU A 209 -5.41 -5.39 6.49
C GLU A 209 -6.87 -5.44 7.00
N VAL A 210 -7.77 -4.74 6.32
CA VAL A 210 -9.21 -4.66 6.64
C VAL A 210 -10.10 -5.17 5.52
N PHE A 211 -9.54 -5.37 4.33
CA PHE A 211 -10.24 -5.82 3.14
C PHE A 211 -9.25 -6.51 2.20
N HIS A 212 -9.68 -7.58 1.57
CA HIS A 212 -8.99 -8.20 0.44
C HIS A 212 -10.00 -8.77 -0.57
N GLN A 213 -9.69 -8.62 -1.85
CA GLN A 213 -10.39 -9.27 -2.94
C GLN A 213 -9.40 -9.56 -4.08
N ASP A 214 -9.42 -10.80 -4.57
CA ASP A 214 -8.73 -11.21 -5.78
C ASP A 214 -9.37 -10.68 -7.08
#